data_AF-A0A561U648-F1
#
_entry.id   AF-A0A561U648-F1
#
_cell.length_a   1.000
_cell.length_b   1.000
_cell.length_c   1.000
_cell.angle_alpha   90.00
_cell.angle_beta   90.00
_cell.angle_gamma   90.00
#
_symmetry.space_group_name_H-M   'P 1'
#
loop_
_entity.id
_entity.type
_entity.pdbx_description
1 polymer ?
#
loop_
_entity_poly.entity_id
_entity_poly.type
_entity_poly.pdbx_seq_one_letter_code
_entity_poly.pdbx_strand_id
1 'polypeptide(L)'
;MMTREAEQQRKRLRGSVEKSYTSWLERIRNDGCRAMGYRMTGAIVEHLCVQHLRDNWRVIASFHSPRRATVLLIGQHLDHAPALDVYARLYALAGVEPPGSKRTKPPCCDGQGLPPEWNEQCQDVVDHARAITRRG
;
A
#
# COMPACT_ATOMS: atom_id res chain seq x y z
N MET A 1 -3.89 -8.19 -7.81
CA MET A 1 -3.77 -9.31 -6.86
C MET A 1 -3.77 -8.74 -5.44
N MET A 2 -3.95 -9.57 -4.41
CA MET A 2 -3.81 -9.17 -3.00
C MET A 2 -2.93 -10.18 -2.28
N THR A 3 -2.18 -9.72 -1.28
CA THR A 3 -1.55 -10.62 -0.30
C THR A 3 -2.62 -11.21 0.62
N ARG A 4 -2.33 -12.33 1.27
CA ARG A 4 -3.25 -12.96 2.24
C ARG A 4 -3.61 -12.01 3.38
N GLU A 5 -2.67 -11.17 3.82
CA GLU A 5 -2.92 -10.16 4.84
C GLU A 5 -3.91 -9.10 4.35
N ALA A 6 -3.68 -8.53 3.16
CA ALA A 6 -4.61 -7.57 2.57
C ALA A 6 -6.03 -8.16 2.38
N GLU A 7 -6.13 -9.44 2.02
CA GLU A 7 -7.44 -10.12 1.94
C GLU A 7 -8.15 -10.20 3.29
N GLN A 8 -7.43 -10.51 4.37
CA GLN A 8 -7.99 -10.54 5.73
C GLN A 8 -8.42 -9.16 6.19
N GLN A 9 -7.61 -8.13 5.90
CA GLN A 9 -7.93 -6.74 6.23
C GLN A 9 -9.14 -6.25 5.45
N ARG A 10 -9.23 -6.57 4.15
CA ARG A 10 -10.40 -6.29 3.31
C ARG A 10 -11.69 -6.86 3.93
N LYS A 11 -11.65 -8.10 4.44
CA LYS A 11 -12.80 -8.75 5.09
C LYS A 11 -13.29 -8.05 6.35
N ARG A 12 -12.49 -7.13 6.93
CA ARG A 12 -12.85 -6.33 8.12
C ARG A 12 -13.42 -4.96 7.78
N LEU A 13 -13.35 -4.53 6.52
CA LEU A 13 -13.93 -3.26 6.09
C LEU A 13 -15.45 -3.28 6.25
N ARG A 14 -16.03 -2.17 6.71
CA ARG A 14 -17.47 -2.01 6.88
C ARG A 14 -17.91 -0.63 6.43
N GLY A 15 -19.20 -0.50 6.12
CA GLY A 15 -19.86 0.79 5.94
C GLY A 15 -19.22 1.68 4.87
N SER A 16 -18.93 2.92 5.22
CA SER A 16 -18.38 3.93 4.30
C SER A 16 -16.99 3.58 3.77
N VAL A 17 -16.16 2.92 4.58
CA VAL A 17 -14.80 2.51 4.21
C VAL A 17 -14.84 1.40 3.17
N GLU A 18 -15.73 0.42 3.33
CA GLU A 18 -15.93 -0.64 2.35
C GLU A 18 -16.39 -0.08 0.99
N LYS A 19 -17.36 0.85 1.00
CA LYS A 19 -17.80 1.54 -0.23
C LYS A 19 -16.65 2.31 -0.90
N SER A 20 -15.85 3.01 -0.10
CA SER A 20 -14.67 3.73 -0.59
C SER A 20 -13.62 2.79 -1.20
N TYR A 21 -13.41 1.62 -0.59
CA TYR A 21 -12.51 0.59 -1.13
C TYR A 21 -13.01 0.04 -2.46
N THR A 22 -14.31 -0.29 -2.57
CA THR A 22 -14.90 -0.79 -3.82
C THR A 22 -14.78 0.22 -4.95
N SER A 23 -15.07 1.50 -4.67
CA SER A 23 -14.92 2.58 -5.66
C SER A 23 -13.46 2.74 -6.09
N TRP A 24 -12.51 2.63 -5.16
CA TRP A 24 -11.09 2.65 -5.49
C TRP A 24 -10.68 1.42 -6.32
N LEU A 25 -11.22 0.23 -6.01
CA LEU A 25 -10.90 -1.01 -6.72
C LEU A 25 -11.32 -0.94 -8.20
N GLU A 26 -12.44 -0.29 -8.50
CA GLU A 26 -12.86 0.00 -9.88
C GLU A 26 -11.89 0.95 -10.56
N ARG A 27 -11.51 2.04 -9.90
CA ARG A 27 -10.55 3.01 -10.42
C ARG A 27 -9.18 2.40 -10.72
N ILE A 28 -8.60 1.61 -9.81
CA ILE A 28 -7.27 1.02 -10.05
C ILE A 28 -7.27 0.00 -11.19
N ARG A 29 -8.42 -0.65 -11.47
CA ARG A 29 -8.57 -1.53 -12.63
C ARG A 29 -8.56 -0.76 -13.95
N ASN A 30 -9.13 0.44 -13.97
CA ASN A 30 -9.23 1.27 -15.18
C ASN A 30 -7.99 2.14 -15.39
N ASP A 31 -7.50 2.76 -14.31
CA ASP A 31 -6.53 3.87 -14.38
C ASP A 31 -5.13 3.48 -13.88
N GLY A 32 -4.96 2.26 -13.35
CA GLY A 32 -3.68 1.79 -12.81
C GLY A 32 -3.14 2.70 -11.70
N CYS A 33 -1.89 3.13 -11.82
CA CYS A 33 -1.22 3.97 -10.81
C CYS A 33 -1.90 5.33 -10.59
N ARG A 34 -2.69 5.84 -11.55
CA ARG A 34 -3.39 7.13 -11.41
C ARG A 34 -4.55 7.05 -10.43
N ALA A 35 -5.00 5.84 -10.09
CA ALA A 35 -5.95 5.61 -9.01
C ALA A 35 -5.32 5.70 -7.61
N MET A 36 -3.99 5.81 -7.53
CA MET A 36 -3.24 5.99 -6.29
C MET A 36 -2.91 7.47 -6.05
N GLY A 37 -2.62 7.82 -4.80
CA GLY A 37 -2.35 9.20 -4.42
C GLY A 37 -0.88 9.55 -4.59
N TYR A 38 -0.01 8.81 -3.91
CA TYR A 38 1.43 9.07 -3.89
C TYR A 38 2.23 7.79 -3.77
N ARG A 39 3.51 7.84 -4.14
CA ARG A 39 4.48 6.81 -3.77
C ARG A 39 5.21 7.19 -2.48
N MET A 40 5.59 6.20 -1.70
CA MET A 40 6.38 6.41 -0.49
C MET A 40 7.75 7.01 -0.83
N THR A 41 8.46 7.51 0.17
CA THR A 41 9.81 8.04 -0.01
C THR A 41 10.76 7.37 0.97
N GLY A 42 11.91 6.92 0.49
CA GLY A 42 12.89 6.14 1.25
C GLY A 42 13.20 4.83 0.55
N ALA A 43 14.43 4.35 0.73
CA ALA A 43 14.92 3.12 0.12
C ALA A 43 13.95 1.95 0.39
N ILE A 44 13.80 1.05 -0.59
CA ILE A 44 12.87 -0.10 -0.59
C ILE A 44 11.40 0.31 -0.69
N VAL A 45 10.92 1.20 0.19
CA VAL A 45 9.50 1.57 0.23
C VAL A 45 9.08 2.46 -0.93
N GLU A 46 9.99 3.19 -1.58
CA GLU A 46 9.68 4.10 -2.69
C GLU A 46 8.99 3.46 -3.91
N HIS A 47 9.07 2.14 -4.02
CA HIS A 47 8.37 1.34 -5.03
C HIS A 47 6.89 1.05 -4.68
N LEU A 48 6.45 1.50 -3.50
CA LEU A 48 5.10 1.27 -2.97
C LEU A 48 4.27 2.54 -3.06
N CYS A 49 3.05 2.39 -3.54
CA CYS A 49 2.08 3.46 -3.65
C CYS A 49 1.00 3.36 -2.58
N VAL A 50 0.52 4.53 -2.17
CA VAL A 50 -0.51 4.70 -1.14
C VAL A 50 -1.72 5.42 -1.73
N GLN A 51 -2.90 4.91 -1.41
CA GLN A 51 -4.16 5.61 -1.63
C GLN A 51 -4.88 5.83 -0.30
N HIS A 52 -5.39 7.03 -0.09
CA HIS A 52 -6.33 7.29 1.00
C HIS A 52 -7.72 6.76 0.63
N LEU A 53 -8.30 6.01 1.55
CA LEU A 53 -9.73 5.70 1.54
C LEU A 53 -10.46 6.70 2.46
N ARG A 54 -11.75 6.45 2.70
CA ARG A 54 -12.54 7.18 3.69
C ARG A 54 -11.86 7.17 5.07
N ASP A 55 -12.02 8.27 5.78
CA ASP A 55 -11.44 8.52 7.11
C ASP A 55 -9.90 8.39 7.10
N ASN A 56 -9.32 7.70 8.06
CA ASN A 56 -7.87 7.48 8.17
C ASN A 56 -7.39 6.19 7.48
N TRP A 57 -8.24 5.52 6.68
CA TRP A 57 -7.86 4.27 6.02
C TRP A 57 -6.95 4.49 4.81
N ARG A 58 -6.06 3.53 4.58
CA ARG A 58 -5.09 3.51 3.50
C ARG A 58 -5.11 2.17 2.79
N VAL A 59 -4.86 2.18 1.48
CA VAL A 59 -4.43 1.01 0.73
C VAL A 59 -2.99 1.22 0.29
N ILE A 60 -2.16 0.21 0.48
CA ILE A 60 -0.77 0.19 0.01
C ILE A 60 -0.63 -0.90 -1.04
N ALA A 61 -0.12 -0.54 -2.21
CA ALA A 61 0.04 -1.45 -3.33
C ALA A 61 1.38 -1.23 -4.05
N SER A 62 1.89 -2.29 -4.66
CA SER A 62 3.01 -2.26 -5.59
C SER A 62 2.52 -2.55 -7.01
N PHE A 63 3.28 -2.12 -8.01
CA PHE A 63 2.96 -2.34 -9.42
C PHE A 63 4.05 -3.17 -10.09
N HIS A 64 3.71 -4.38 -10.51
CA HIS A 64 4.60 -5.22 -11.32
C HIS A 64 4.66 -4.75 -12.78
N SER A 65 3.66 -3.98 -13.20
CA SER A 65 3.56 -3.30 -14.48
C SER A 65 2.43 -2.26 -14.39
N PRO A 66 2.27 -1.34 -15.37
CA PRO A 66 1.20 -0.33 -15.34
C PRO A 66 -0.22 -0.89 -15.16
N ARG A 67 -0.45 -2.14 -15.57
CA ARG A 67 -1.77 -2.82 -15.48
C ARG A 67 -1.84 -3.91 -14.41
N ARG A 68 -0.74 -4.19 -13.68
CA ARG A 68 -0.68 -5.28 -12.72
C ARG A 68 -0.19 -4.79 -11.36
N ALA A 69 -1.14 -4.57 -10.46
CA ALA A 69 -0.87 -4.22 -9.07
C ALA A 69 -1.08 -5.39 -8.11
N THR A 70 -0.31 -5.40 -7.02
CA THR A 70 -0.54 -6.24 -5.85
C THR A 70 -0.84 -5.34 -4.66
N VAL A 71 -1.97 -5.57 -3.99
CA VAL A 71 -2.28 -4.89 -2.72
C VAL A 71 -1.59 -5.62 -1.58
N LEU A 72 -0.76 -4.91 -0.82
CA LEU A 72 0.02 -5.47 0.29
C LEU A 72 -0.71 -5.31 1.63
N LEU A 73 -1.28 -4.13 1.86
CA LEU A 73 -1.93 -3.77 3.13
C LEU A 73 -3.14 -2.87 2.90
N ILE A 74 -4.13 -3.02 3.76
CA ILE A 74 -5.29 -2.16 3.95
C ILE A 74 -5.43 -1.93 5.45
N GLY A 75 -5.34 -0.68 5.89
CA GLY A 75 -5.34 -0.39 7.33
C GLY A 75 -5.51 1.07 7.64
N GLN A 76 -5.67 1.38 8.92
CA GLN A 76 -5.78 2.76 9.39
C GLN A 76 -4.38 3.35 9.61
N HIS A 77 -4.28 4.65 9.37
CA HIS A 77 -3.18 5.45 9.87
C HIS A 77 -3.52 5.96 11.28
N LEU A 78 -2.76 5.51 12.28
CA LEU A 78 -2.99 5.69 13.72
C LEU A 78 -1.68 6.07 14.41
N ASP A 79 -1.33 7.36 14.38
CA ASP A 79 -0.07 7.87 14.98
C ASP A 79 0.10 7.53 16.47
N HIS A 80 -1.02 7.33 17.19
CA HIS A 80 -1.02 7.03 18.63
C HIS A 80 -1.06 5.53 18.96
N ALA A 81 -1.15 4.65 17.96
CA ALA A 81 -1.24 3.20 18.17
C ALA A 81 -0.40 2.44 17.14
N PRO A 82 0.95 2.46 17.25
CA PRO A 82 1.85 1.85 16.26
C PRO A 82 1.57 0.37 15.99
N ALA A 83 1.13 -0.40 16.98
CA ALA A 83 0.77 -1.81 16.82
C ALA A 83 -0.42 -2.05 15.86
N LEU A 84 -1.25 -1.02 15.63
CA LEU A 84 -2.42 -1.05 14.75
C LEU A 84 -2.23 -0.18 13.49
N ASP A 85 -1.15 0.61 13.43
CA ASP A 85 -0.88 1.53 12.34
C ASP A 85 -0.39 0.81 11.08
N VAL A 86 -0.97 1.20 9.95
CA VAL A 86 -0.67 0.60 8.65
C VAL A 86 0.76 0.86 8.19
N TYR A 87 1.37 2.00 8.52
CA TYR A 87 2.76 2.28 8.15
C TYR A 87 3.74 1.56 9.05
N ALA A 88 3.51 1.50 10.37
CA ALA A 88 4.33 0.70 11.27
C ALA A 88 4.41 -0.75 10.77
N ARG A 89 3.28 -1.31 10.33
CA ARG A 89 3.24 -2.65 9.73
C ARG A 89 3.95 -2.74 8.37
N LEU A 90 3.86 -1.70 7.54
CA LEU A 90 4.57 -1.62 6.26
C LEU A 90 6.09 -1.60 6.46
N TYR A 91 6.59 -0.79 7.39
CA TYR A 91 8.02 -0.68 7.68
C TYR A 91 8.58 -1.99 8.24
N ALA A 92 7.83 -2.65 9.14
CA ALA A 92 8.17 -3.98 9.61
C ALA A 92 8.22 -5.02 8.46
N LEU A 93 7.28 -4.95 7.51
CA LEU A 93 7.29 -5.80 6.30
C LEU A 93 8.51 -5.55 5.41
N ALA A 94 8.89 -4.28 5.27
CA ALA A 94 10.03 -3.87 4.47
C ALA A 94 11.39 -4.06 5.17
N GLY A 95 11.40 -4.44 6.45
CA GLY A 95 12.62 -4.62 7.23
C GLY A 95 13.41 -3.33 7.44
N VAL A 96 12.73 -2.17 7.39
CA VAL A 96 13.36 -0.85 7.53
C VAL A 96 12.68 -0.03 8.62
N GLU A 97 13.45 0.82 9.28
CA GLU A 97 12.91 1.73 10.29
C GLU A 97 12.06 2.85 9.65
N PRO A 98 10.96 3.26 10.30
CA PRO A 98 10.23 4.45 9.88
C PRO A 98 11.14 5.70 10.01
N PRO A 99 11.00 6.67 9.10
CA PRO A 99 11.75 7.91 9.16
C PRO A 99 11.31 8.76 10.36
N GLY A 100 12.27 9.41 11.03
CA GLY A 100 12.00 10.32 12.15
C GLY A 100 11.43 11.70 11.74
N SER A 101 11.40 12.02 10.44
CA SER A 101 10.95 13.31 9.91
C SER A 101 9.86 13.18 8.84
N LYS A 102 9.14 14.28 8.59
CA LYS A 102 8.19 14.35 7.48
C LYS A 102 8.89 14.09 6.14
N ARG A 103 8.18 13.42 5.24
CA ARG A 103 8.63 13.10 3.89
C ARG A 103 7.82 13.86 2.84
N THR A 104 8.41 14.00 1.66
CA THR A 104 7.68 14.35 0.45
C THR A 104 6.68 13.26 0.09
N LYS A 105 5.61 13.63 -0.62
CA LYS A 105 4.60 12.70 -1.14
C LYS A 105 4.49 12.86 -2.66
N PRO A 106 5.52 12.43 -3.41
CA PRO A 106 5.46 12.50 -4.87
C PRO A 106 4.30 11.65 -5.39
N PRO A 107 3.64 12.05 -6.49
CA PRO A 107 2.58 11.25 -7.12
C PRO A 107 3.03 9.80 -7.37
N CYS A 108 2.09 8.85 -7.31
CA CYS A 108 2.41 7.45 -7.55
C CYS A 108 2.91 7.23 -8.98
N CYS A 109 2.20 7.78 -9.97
CA CYS A 109 2.71 7.79 -11.34
C CYS A 109 3.71 8.92 -11.54
N ASP A 110 4.68 8.70 -12.42
CA ASP A 110 5.51 9.76 -12.97
C ASP A 110 4.76 10.63 -14.01
N GLY A 111 5.48 11.58 -14.62
CA GLY A 111 4.94 12.47 -15.65
C GLY A 111 4.52 11.76 -16.95
N GLN A 112 4.93 10.51 -17.16
CA GLN A 112 4.52 9.67 -18.28
C GLN A 112 3.33 8.77 -17.94
N GLY A 113 2.87 8.80 -16.68
CA GLY A 113 1.78 7.95 -16.21
C GLY A 113 2.22 6.53 -15.87
N LEU A 114 3.51 6.29 -15.63
CA LEU A 114 4.06 5.00 -15.24
C LEU A 114 4.21 4.90 -13.72
N PRO A 115 3.93 3.73 -13.11
CA PRO A 115 4.16 3.52 -11.68
C PRO A 115 5.65 3.54 -11.34
N PRO A 116 6.00 3.53 -10.03
CA PRO A 116 7.39 3.28 -9.63
C PRO A 116 7.91 1.97 -10.24
N GLU A 117 9.18 1.96 -10.61
CA GLU A 117 9.83 0.81 -11.23
C GLU A 117 9.74 -0.43 -10.32
N TRP A 118 9.50 -1.59 -10.93
CA TRP A 118 9.54 -2.87 -10.22
C TRP A 118 10.97 -3.40 -10.17
N ASN A 119 11.49 -3.66 -8.97
CA ASN A 119 12.82 -4.23 -8.76
C ASN A 119 12.82 -5.37 -7.72
N GLU A 120 14.00 -5.93 -7.46
CA GLU A 120 14.20 -7.02 -6.49
C GLU A 120 13.74 -6.64 -5.08
N GLN A 121 14.07 -5.43 -4.62
CA GLN A 121 13.63 -4.94 -3.31
C GLN A 121 12.10 -4.91 -3.18
N CYS A 122 11.39 -4.44 -4.23
CA CYS A 122 9.95 -4.46 -4.26
C CYS A 122 9.39 -5.89 -4.30
N GLN A 123 10.07 -6.80 -5.00
CA GLN A 123 9.71 -8.23 -5.02
C GLN A 123 9.85 -8.86 -3.63
N ASP A 124 10.92 -8.57 -2.90
CA ASP A 124 11.17 -9.07 -1.55
C ASP A 124 10.07 -8.63 -0.57
N VAL A 125 9.70 -7.34 -0.59
CA VAL A 125 8.61 -6.84 0.28
C VAL A 125 7.29 -7.54 -0.05
N VAL A 126 6.98 -7.76 -1.33
CA VAL A 126 5.78 -8.47 -1.74
C VAL A 126 5.82 -9.93 -1.30
N ASP A 127 6.96 -10.60 -1.44
CA ASP A 127 7.09 -12.01 -1.05
C ASP A 127 7.07 -12.19 0.46
N HIS A 128 7.70 -11.29 1.23
CA HIS A 128 7.52 -11.21 2.68
C HIS A 128 6.04 -11.03 3.04
N ALA A 129 5.35 -10.08 2.41
CA ALA A 129 3.93 -9.83 2.66
C ALA A 129 3.03 -11.03 2.29
N ARG A 130 3.42 -11.84 1.30
CA ARG A 130 2.75 -13.11 0.96
C ARG A 130 3.05 -14.20 1.98
N ALA A 131 4.29 -14.26 2.48
CA ALA A 131 4.76 -15.26 3.43
C ALA A 131 4.25 -15.04 4.87
N ILE A 132 3.71 -13.85 5.20
CA ILE A 132 3.01 -13.64 6.47
C ILE A 132 1.69 -14.45 6.47
N THR A 133 1.83 -15.73 6.79
CA THR A 133 0.76 -16.55 7.34
C THR A 133 0.84 -16.43 8.85
N ARG A 134 -0.05 -15.63 9.45
CA ARG A 134 -0.31 -15.52 10.91
C ARG A 134 0.75 -16.23 11.78
N ARG A 135 1.73 -15.49 12.29
CA ARG A 135 2.28 -15.85 13.60
C ARG A 135 1.19 -15.50 14.62
N GLY A 136 0.51 -16.52 15.16
CA GLY A 136 -0.40 -16.46 16.32
C GLY A 136 -1.67 -15.64 16.12
#